data_AF-A0A196SA79-F1
#
_entry.id   AF-A0A196SA79-F1
#
_cell.length_a   1.000
_cell.length_b   1.000
_cell.length_c   1.000
_cell.angle_alpha   90.00
_cell.angle_beta   90.00
_cell.angle_gamma   90.00
#
_symmetry.space_group_name_H-M   'P 1'
#
loop_
_entity.id
_entity.type
_entity.pdbx_description
1 polymer ?
#
loop_
_entity_poly.entity_id
_entity_poly.type
_entity_poly.pdbx_seq_one_letter_code
_entity_poly.pdbx_strand_id
1 'polypeptide(L)'
;MINDNPALKPIYYAFLPSRLAITVVKSIPVGVAFKVIDDMESFDISKKETQKEIVDNCKNFIVRDVCISTTQRVIEHAIVDHTDPQFSHKLFKSVKQSSLSKCERMERGEASKAMFWTSLRAGFVYHLALFTFEEGYLIYLWVRSVLARRRGEVVESRVCRKGKGGEITLQSFAKKSVKNVLLCVVGVLAEAIGASIGTYVYPGYGTLALDRLFGTCAYLL
;
A
#
# COMPACT_ATOMS: atom_id res chain seq x y z
N MET A 1 21.99 -2.79 22.50
CA MET A 1 22.37 -4.08 21.88
C MET A 1 21.46 -4.55 20.73
N ILE A 2 20.37 -3.86 20.35
CA ILE A 2 19.60 -4.21 19.14
C ILE A 2 19.79 -3.19 17.99
N ASN A 3 20.38 -2.01 18.28
CA ASN A 3 20.76 -1.02 17.26
C ASN A 3 21.96 -1.43 16.38
N ASP A 4 22.71 -2.45 16.79
CA ASP A 4 23.99 -2.82 16.17
C ASP A 4 23.84 -3.91 15.09
N ASN A 5 22.64 -4.50 14.93
CA ASN A 5 22.41 -5.49 13.89
C ASN A 5 21.90 -4.83 12.60
N PRO A 6 22.71 -4.76 11.52
CA PRO A 6 22.30 -4.14 10.26
C PRO A 6 21.06 -4.81 9.65
N ALA A 7 20.81 -6.09 9.93
CA ALA A 7 19.63 -6.82 9.44
C ALA A 7 18.31 -6.38 10.10
N LEU A 8 18.36 -5.75 11.29
CA LEU A 8 17.17 -5.28 12.00
C LEU A 8 16.85 -3.79 11.71
N LYS A 9 17.77 -3.06 11.09
CA LYS A 9 17.56 -1.64 10.69
C LYS A 9 16.25 -1.42 9.91
N PRO A 10 15.84 -2.26 8.93
CA PRO A 10 14.59 -2.07 8.20
C PRO A 10 13.36 -2.04 9.12
N ILE A 11 13.35 -2.89 10.15
CA ILE A 11 12.28 -2.99 11.14
C ILE A 11 12.28 -1.70 11.98
N TYR A 12 13.42 -1.24 12.47
CA TYR A 12 13.51 0.01 13.23
C TYR A 12 13.01 1.23 12.45
N TYR A 13 13.38 1.35 11.18
CA TYR A 13 12.92 2.45 10.33
C TYR A 13 11.40 2.43 10.09
N ALA A 14 10.77 1.25 10.07
CA ALA A 14 9.33 1.12 9.94
C ALA A 14 8.56 1.61 11.19
N PHE A 15 9.15 1.43 12.38
CA PHE A 15 8.55 1.83 13.66
C PHE A 15 8.97 3.22 14.17
N LEU A 16 9.61 4.05 13.34
CA LEU A 16 9.92 5.43 13.70
C LEU A 16 8.61 6.18 14.07
N PRO A 17 8.58 6.95 15.18
CA PRO A 17 7.36 7.62 15.66
C PRO A 17 6.69 8.51 14.61
N SER A 18 7.48 9.22 13.80
CA SER A 18 6.99 10.06 12.71
C SER A 18 6.30 9.26 11.59
N ARG A 19 6.75 8.03 11.35
CA ARG A 19 6.18 7.13 10.34
C ARG A 19 4.90 6.47 10.84
N LEU A 20 4.91 5.99 12.08
CA LEU A 20 3.70 5.50 12.74
C LEU A 20 2.61 6.57 12.77
N ALA A 21 2.96 7.82 13.08
CA ALA A 21 2.02 8.93 13.05
C ALA A 21 1.41 9.14 11.64
N ILE A 22 2.24 9.10 10.59
CA ILE A 22 1.76 9.22 9.19
C ILE A 22 0.84 8.04 8.82
N THR A 23 1.21 6.82 9.19
CA THR A 23 0.42 5.61 8.96
C THR A 23 -0.94 5.69 9.67
N VAL A 24 -0.96 6.12 10.93
CA VAL A 24 -2.20 6.30 11.71
C VAL A 24 -3.09 7.38 11.06
N VAL A 25 -2.52 8.54 10.71
CA VAL A 25 -3.25 9.64 10.05
C VAL A 25 -3.84 9.22 8.71
N LYS A 26 -3.16 8.37 7.94
CA LYS A 26 -3.68 7.83 6.67
C LYS A 26 -4.75 6.76 6.88
N SER A 27 -4.59 5.90 7.88
CA SER A 27 -5.45 4.74 8.09
C SER A 27 -6.83 5.11 8.65
N ILE A 28 -6.93 6.20 9.42
CA ILE A 28 -8.19 6.64 10.04
C ILE A 28 -9.22 7.08 8.99
N PRO A 29 -8.95 8.01 8.05
CA PRO A 29 -9.92 8.40 7.01
C PRO A 29 -10.32 7.23 6.12
N VAL A 30 -9.39 6.32 5.80
CA VAL A 30 -9.66 5.14 4.98
C VAL A 30 -10.58 4.16 5.71
N GLY A 31 -10.33 3.90 7.00
CA GLY A 31 -11.18 3.04 7.83
C GLY A 31 -12.61 3.58 7.97
N VAL A 32 -12.76 4.90 8.09
CA VAL A 32 -14.07 5.56 8.13
C VAL A 32 -14.76 5.50 6.77
N ALA A 33 -14.07 5.87 5.67
CA ALA A 33 -14.64 5.87 4.33
C ALA A 33 -15.12 4.48 3.89
N PHE A 34 -14.37 3.42 4.21
CA PHE A 34 -14.80 2.06 3.91
C PHE A 34 -16.08 1.66 4.66
N LYS A 35 -16.25 2.06 5.92
CA LYS A 35 -17.48 1.75 6.66
C LYS A 35 -18.67 2.54 6.14
N VAL A 36 -18.46 3.79 5.72
CA VAL A 36 -19.48 4.61 5.08
C VAL A 36 -19.94 3.99 3.75
N ILE A 37 -19.00 3.52 2.92
CA ILE A 37 -19.31 2.91 1.61
C ILE A 37 -20.01 1.55 1.76
N ASP A 38 -19.59 0.73 2.72
CA ASP A 38 -20.09 -0.65 2.89
C ASP A 38 -21.46 -0.71 3.60
N ASP A 39 -21.86 0.36 4.31
CA ASP A 39 -23.03 0.37 5.20
C ASP A 39 -23.84 1.67 5.09
N MET A 40 -23.90 2.25 3.88
CA MET A 40 -24.52 3.57 3.60
C MET A 40 -25.94 3.74 4.17
N GLU A 41 -26.72 2.67 4.28
CA GLU A 41 -28.11 2.71 4.78
C GLU A 41 -28.23 2.65 6.31
N SER A 42 -27.22 2.16 7.03
CA SER A 42 -27.29 1.88 8.48
C SER A 42 -26.28 2.66 9.33
N PHE A 43 -25.43 3.47 8.69
CA PHE A 43 -24.34 4.18 9.31
C PHE A 43 -24.82 5.24 10.32
N ASP A 44 -24.83 4.87 11.59
CA ASP A 44 -25.13 5.75 12.72
C ASP A 44 -24.00 5.71 13.74
N ILE A 45 -23.22 6.79 13.79
CA ILE A 45 -22.07 6.98 14.70
C ILE A 45 -22.51 7.05 16.18
N SER A 46 -23.78 7.34 16.47
CA SER A 46 -24.28 7.40 17.85
C SER A 46 -24.36 6.01 18.50
N LYS A 47 -24.41 4.94 17.71
CA LYS A 47 -24.45 3.56 18.19
C LYS A 47 -23.06 3.08 18.63
N LYS A 48 -22.97 2.58 19.86
CA LYS A 48 -21.73 2.04 20.45
C LYS A 48 -21.15 0.86 19.66
N GLU A 49 -22.00 0.05 19.02
CA GLU A 49 -21.59 -1.06 18.16
C GLU A 49 -20.88 -0.56 16.89
N THR A 50 -21.44 0.45 16.22
CA THR A 50 -20.82 1.13 15.08
C THR A 50 -19.46 1.74 15.46
N GLN A 51 -19.36 2.40 16.61
CA GLN A 51 -18.09 2.96 17.10
C GLN A 51 -17.04 1.88 17.35
N LYS A 52 -17.43 0.75 17.97
CA LYS A 52 -16.52 -0.37 18.23
C LYS A 52 -16.02 -1.00 16.93
N GLU A 53 -16.91 -1.20 15.95
CA GLU A 53 -16.53 -1.72 14.63
C GLU A 53 -15.61 -0.76 13.87
N ILE A 54 -15.86 0.55 13.91
CA ILE A 54 -14.97 1.55 13.31
C ILE A 54 -13.58 1.48 13.95
N VAL A 55 -13.51 1.43 15.28
CA VAL A 55 -12.24 1.32 16.01
C VAL A 55 -11.49 0.06 15.62
N ASP A 56 -12.16 -1.09 15.55
CA ASP A 56 -11.52 -2.35 15.19
C ASP A 56 -11.08 -2.38 13.72
N ASN A 57 -11.86 -1.80 12.80
CA ASN A 57 -11.45 -1.59 11.41
C ASN A 57 -10.21 -0.69 11.32
N CYS A 58 -10.21 0.45 12.02
CA CYS A 58 -9.06 1.36 12.07
C CYS A 58 -7.81 0.66 12.61
N LYS A 59 -7.91 -0.13 13.68
CA LYS A 59 -6.78 -0.93 14.19
C LYS A 59 -6.24 -1.89 13.13
N ASN A 60 -7.12 -2.61 12.44
CA ASN A 60 -6.72 -3.55 11.39
C ASN A 60 -6.02 -2.83 10.23
N PHE A 61 -6.53 -1.66 9.81
CA PHE A 61 -5.88 -0.84 8.78
C PHE A 61 -4.51 -0.32 9.22
N ILE A 62 -4.39 0.15 10.47
CA ILE A 62 -3.11 0.60 11.02
C ILE A 62 -2.10 -0.55 11.03
N VAL A 63 -2.48 -1.74 11.53
CA VAL A 63 -1.59 -2.90 11.55
C VAL A 63 -1.18 -3.30 10.13
N ARG A 64 -2.14 -3.34 9.20
CA ARG A 64 -1.89 -3.63 7.79
C ARG A 64 -0.90 -2.65 7.17
N ASP A 65 -1.09 -1.35 7.36
CA ASP A 65 -0.22 -0.31 6.79
C ASP A 65 1.19 -0.33 7.42
N VAL A 66 1.31 -0.62 8.72
CA VAL A 66 2.60 -0.86 9.38
C VAL A 66 3.31 -2.07 8.76
N CYS A 67 2.60 -3.16 8.51
CA CYS A 67 3.19 -4.35 7.89
C CYS A 67 3.62 -4.10 6.43
N ILE A 68 2.82 -3.38 5.65
CA ILE A 68 3.19 -2.97 4.27
C ILE A 68 4.43 -2.07 4.31
N SER A 69 4.46 -1.07 5.19
CA SER A 69 5.62 -0.18 5.38
C SER A 69 6.87 -0.96 5.78
N THR A 70 6.73 -1.95 6.67
CA THR A 70 7.84 -2.83 7.07
C THR A 70 8.34 -3.67 5.90
N THR A 71 7.42 -4.28 5.14
CA THR A 71 7.73 -5.06 3.93
C THR A 71 8.46 -4.20 2.90
N GLN A 72 8.02 -2.94 2.74
CA GLN A 72 8.67 -1.98 1.87
C GLN A 72 10.12 -1.75 2.29
N ARG A 73 10.42 -1.56 3.58
CA ARG A 73 11.80 -1.37 4.05
C ARG A 73 12.68 -2.58 3.78
N VAL A 74 12.16 -3.79 3.99
CA VAL A 74 12.90 -5.03 3.70
C VAL A 74 13.25 -5.11 2.21
N ILE A 75 12.28 -4.81 1.33
CA ILE A 75 12.48 -4.79 -0.11
C ILE A 75 13.44 -3.67 -0.53
N GLU A 76 13.32 -2.47 0.05
CA GLU A 76 14.23 -1.34 -0.19
C GLU A 76 15.68 -1.74 0.12
N HIS A 77 15.91 -2.38 1.27
CA HIS A 77 17.23 -2.90 1.64
C HIS A 77 17.73 -3.97 0.68
N ALA A 78 16.89 -4.96 0.34
CA ALA A 78 17.25 -6.00 -0.62
C ALA A 78 17.61 -5.42 -2.00
N ILE A 79 16.91 -4.39 -2.47
CA ILE A 79 17.23 -3.69 -3.72
C ILE A 79 18.59 -3.00 -3.60
N VAL A 80 18.86 -2.25 -2.54
CA VAL A 80 20.14 -1.56 -2.35
C VAL A 80 21.31 -2.54 -2.28
N ASP A 81 21.12 -3.70 -1.63
CA ASP A 81 22.17 -4.70 -1.44
C ASP A 81 22.46 -5.53 -2.70
N HIS A 82 21.47 -5.72 -3.57
CA HIS A 82 21.57 -6.64 -4.73
C HIS A 82 21.53 -5.96 -6.11
N THR A 83 21.34 -4.64 -6.19
CA THR A 83 21.26 -3.91 -7.46
C THR A 83 22.31 -2.82 -7.57
N ASP A 84 22.57 -2.36 -8.79
CA ASP A 84 23.52 -1.29 -9.00
C ASP A 84 23.01 0.06 -8.42
N PRO A 85 23.91 0.96 -7.98
CA PRO A 85 23.53 2.24 -7.41
C PRO A 85 22.72 3.15 -8.36
N GLN A 86 22.87 3.01 -9.68
CA GLN A 86 22.14 3.85 -10.63
C GLN A 86 20.69 3.40 -10.75
N PHE A 87 20.45 2.09 -10.69
CA PHE A 87 19.12 1.49 -10.67
C PHE A 87 18.38 1.85 -9.39
N SER A 88 18.99 1.65 -8.22
CA SER A 88 18.38 1.99 -6.94
C SER A 88 18.08 3.49 -6.83
N HIS A 89 18.98 4.37 -7.31
CA HIS A 89 18.73 5.81 -7.35
C HIS A 89 17.49 6.18 -8.19
N LYS A 90 17.24 5.47 -9.30
CA LYS A 90 16.04 5.69 -10.12
C LYS A 90 14.76 5.23 -9.42
N LEU A 91 14.82 4.17 -8.63
CA LEU A 91 13.68 3.65 -7.85
C LEU A 91 13.37 4.50 -6.61
N PHE A 92 14.36 5.12 -5.97
CA PHE A 92 14.15 5.94 -4.76
C PHE A 92 14.10 7.44 -5.04
N LYS A 93 13.86 7.82 -6.29
CA LYS A 93 13.86 9.21 -6.71
C LYS A 93 12.67 9.98 -6.13
N SER A 94 12.94 11.17 -5.58
CA SER A 94 11.90 12.08 -5.13
C SER A 94 11.09 12.62 -6.32
N VAL A 95 9.82 12.25 -6.39
CA VAL A 95 8.88 12.69 -7.42
C VAL A 95 8.75 14.22 -7.44
N LYS A 96 8.66 14.86 -6.27
CA LYS A 96 8.57 16.32 -6.12
C LYS A 96 9.81 17.03 -6.67
N GLN A 97 11.00 16.61 -6.23
CA GLN A 97 12.24 17.26 -6.68
C GLN A 97 12.51 16.98 -8.17
N SER A 98 12.16 15.77 -8.63
CA SER A 98 12.35 15.43 -10.04
C SER A 98 11.44 16.21 -10.97
N SER A 99 10.23 16.60 -10.57
CA SER A 99 9.37 17.43 -11.42
C SER A 99 9.90 18.86 -11.54
N LEU A 100 10.35 19.46 -10.44
CA LEU A 100 10.99 20.79 -10.45
C LEU A 100 12.24 20.82 -11.34
N SER A 101 13.19 19.90 -11.10
CA SER A 101 14.43 19.81 -11.88
C SER A 101 14.20 19.53 -13.37
N LYS A 102 13.09 18.87 -13.74
CA LYS A 102 12.76 18.67 -15.15
C LYS A 102 12.17 19.93 -15.76
N CYS A 103 11.22 20.58 -15.09
CA CYS A 103 10.66 21.84 -15.57
C CYS A 103 11.70 22.97 -15.70
N GLU A 104 12.81 22.90 -14.97
CA GLU A 104 13.95 23.82 -15.15
C GLU A 104 14.76 23.55 -16.43
N ARG A 105 14.78 22.30 -16.93
CA ARG A 105 15.65 21.87 -18.02
C ARG A 105 14.92 21.60 -19.34
N MET A 106 13.59 21.47 -19.31
CA MET A 106 12.76 21.16 -20.47
C MET A 106 11.39 21.82 -20.38
N GLU A 107 10.70 21.87 -21.52
CA GLU A 107 9.35 22.42 -21.57
C GLU A 107 8.39 21.60 -20.68
N ARG A 108 7.36 22.26 -20.16
CA ARG A 108 6.43 21.66 -19.20
C ARG A 108 5.71 20.41 -19.74
N GLY A 109 5.38 20.39 -21.04
CA GLY A 109 4.80 19.21 -21.70
C GLY A 109 5.74 18.00 -21.72
N GLU A 110 7.02 18.22 -22.02
CA GLU A 110 8.05 17.19 -22.00
C GLU A 110 8.36 16.72 -20.57
N ALA A 111 8.43 17.66 -19.63
CA ALA A 111 8.60 17.37 -18.22
C ALA A 111 7.48 16.48 -17.69
N SER A 112 6.22 16.76 -18.06
CA SER A 112 5.05 15.94 -17.73
C SER A 112 5.19 14.51 -18.24
N LYS A 113 5.47 14.31 -19.54
CA LYS A 113 5.67 12.98 -20.14
C LYS A 113 6.82 12.22 -19.47
N ALA A 114 7.92 12.91 -19.17
CA ALA A 114 9.05 12.30 -18.49
C ALA A 114 8.72 11.96 -17.03
N MET A 115 7.82 12.68 -16.38
CA MET A 115 7.40 12.42 -15.01
C MET A 115 6.52 11.18 -14.86
N PHE A 116 5.75 10.80 -15.88
CA PHE A 116 5.08 9.49 -15.92
C PHE A 116 6.06 8.35 -15.62
N TRP A 117 7.14 8.24 -16.38
CA TRP A 117 8.15 7.20 -16.18
C TRP A 117 8.96 7.34 -14.89
N THR A 118 9.00 8.53 -14.29
CA THR A 118 9.70 8.75 -13.02
C THR A 118 8.85 8.27 -11.86
N SER A 119 7.58 8.67 -11.83
CA SER A 119 6.64 8.20 -10.82
C SER A 119 6.40 6.70 -10.94
N LEU A 120 6.29 6.14 -12.15
CA LEU A 120 6.18 4.69 -12.36
C LEU A 120 7.30 3.90 -11.65
N ARG A 121 8.56 4.35 -11.80
CA ARG A 121 9.72 3.72 -11.15
C ARG A 121 9.74 3.98 -9.65
N ALA A 122 9.42 5.20 -9.23
CA ALA A 122 9.43 5.59 -7.83
C ALA A 122 8.33 4.89 -7.01
N GLY A 123 7.17 4.65 -7.62
CA GLY A 123 6.05 3.93 -7.00
C GLY A 123 6.27 2.42 -6.93
N PHE A 124 7.02 1.85 -7.88
CA PHE A 124 7.18 0.40 -8.03
C PHE A 124 7.47 -0.35 -6.72
N VAL A 125 8.39 0.16 -5.90
CA VAL A 125 8.81 -0.50 -4.65
C VAL A 125 7.67 -0.56 -3.62
N TYR A 126 6.85 0.49 -3.52
CA TYR A 126 5.68 0.50 -2.64
C TYR A 126 4.65 -0.54 -3.05
N HIS A 127 4.31 -0.59 -4.34
CA HIS A 127 3.30 -1.54 -4.85
C HIS A 127 3.80 -2.98 -4.83
N LEU A 128 5.10 -3.20 -5.05
CA LEU A 128 5.73 -4.51 -4.85
C LEU A 128 5.60 -4.95 -3.37
N ALA A 129 5.86 -4.05 -2.43
CA ALA A 129 5.72 -4.34 -1.01
C ALA A 129 4.28 -4.64 -0.59
N LEU A 130 3.32 -3.87 -1.11
CA LEU A 130 1.90 -4.11 -0.90
C LEU A 130 1.51 -5.48 -1.43
N PHE A 131 1.91 -5.82 -2.66
CA PHE A 131 1.67 -7.13 -3.26
C PHE A 131 2.28 -8.26 -2.42
N THR A 132 3.57 -8.17 -2.08
CA THR A 132 4.27 -9.20 -1.30
C THR A 132 3.60 -9.43 0.06
N PHE A 133 3.17 -8.37 0.74
CA PHE A 133 2.48 -8.49 2.01
C PHE A 133 1.11 -9.16 1.85
N GLU A 134 0.29 -8.71 0.88
CA GLU A 134 -1.05 -9.28 0.64
C GLU A 134 -0.99 -10.74 0.21
N GLU A 135 -0.08 -11.10 -0.68
CA GLU A 135 0.13 -12.49 -1.09
C GLU A 135 0.66 -13.35 0.06
N GLY A 136 1.63 -12.85 0.83
CA GLY A 136 2.15 -13.56 1.99
C GLY A 136 1.05 -13.83 3.02
N TYR A 137 0.18 -12.85 3.26
CA TYR A 137 -0.98 -13.00 4.13
C TYR A 137 -2.00 -13.99 3.57
N LEU A 138 -2.29 -13.93 2.27
CA LEU A 138 -3.20 -14.85 1.60
C LEU A 138 -2.69 -16.31 1.65
N ILE A 139 -1.39 -16.52 1.43
CA ILE A 139 -0.71 -17.81 1.55
C ILE A 139 -0.80 -18.31 2.98
N TYR A 140 -0.52 -17.46 3.98
CA TYR A 140 -0.64 -17.82 5.39
C TYR A 140 -2.06 -18.30 5.74
N LEU A 141 -3.08 -17.57 5.31
CA LEU A 141 -4.47 -17.98 5.53
C LEU A 141 -4.81 -19.30 4.83
N TRP A 142 -4.33 -19.49 3.60
CA TRP A 142 -4.52 -20.75 2.87
C TRP A 142 -3.85 -21.92 3.59
N VAL A 143 -2.57 -21.81 3.95
CA VAL A 143 -1.82 -22.85 4.69
C VAL A 143 -2.50 -23.18 6.01
N ARG A 144 -2.89 -22.16 6.79
CA ARG A 144 -3.63 -22.35 8.04
C ARG A 144 -4.94 -23.11 7.81
N SER A 145 -5.68 -22.76 6.75
CA SER A 145 -6.93 -23.45 6.40
C SER A 145 -6.69 -24.93 6.05
N VAL A 146 -5.61 -25.23 5.32
CA VAL A 146 -5.25 -26.60 4.95
C VAL A 146 -4.83 -27.42 6.17
N LEU A 147 -4.02 -26.84 7.07
CA LEU A 147 -3.56 -27.52 8.28
C LEU A 147 -4.71 -27.83 9.25
N ALA A 148 -5.65 -26.90 9.41
CA ALA A 148 -6.80 -27.13 10.28
C ALA A 148 -7.76 -28.19 9.73
N ARG A 149 -7.96 -28.25 8.40
CA ARG A 149 -8.70 -29.35 7.76
C ARG A 149 -8.07 -30.70 8.07
N ARG A 150 -6.73 -30.80 8.03
CA ARG A 150 -6.01 -32.03 8.41
C ARG A 150 -6.24 -32.41 9.88
N ARG A 151 -6.58 -31.46 10.74
CA ARG A 151 -6.87 -31.68 12.17
C ARG A 151 -8.37 -31.86 12.46
N GLY A 152 -9.24 -31.76 11.46
CA GLY A 152 -10.70 -31.80 11.65
C GLY A 152 -11.28 -30.56 12.34
N GLU A 153 -10.53 -29.46 12.40
CA GLU A 153 -10.95 -28.21 13.05
C GLU A 153 -11.68 -27.28 12.07
N VAL A 154 -12.79 -26.68 12.50
CA VAL A 154 -13.48 -25.63 11.75
C VAL A 154 -12.73 -24.31 11.96
N VAL A 155 -12.11 -23.77 10.90
CA VAL A 155 -11.47 -22.45 10.96
C VAL A 155 -12.47 -21.37 10.61
N GLU A 156 -12.99 -20.70 11.64
CA GLU A 156 -13.54 -19.36 11.47
C GLU A 156 -12.40 -18.37 11.26
N SER A 157 -12.14 -17.99 10.01
CA SER A 157 -11.28 -16.85 9.72
C SER A 157 -12.05 -15.56 10.06
N ARG A 158 -11.85 -15.05 11.28
CA ARG A 158 -12.40 -13.75 11.71
C ARG A 158 -11.85 -12.55 10.92
N VAL A 159 -10.81 -12.76 10.11
CA VAL A 159 -10.19 -11.70 9.28
C VAL A 159 -10.69 -11.76 7.82
N CYS A 160 -11.53 -12.75 7.47
CA CYS A 160 -12.41 -12.59 6.33
C CYS A 160 -13.52 -11.62 6.75
N ARG A 161 -13.39 -10.37 6.29
CA ARG A 161 -14.43 -9.33 6.23
C ARG A 161 -15.85 -9.94 6.28
N LYS A 162 -16.71 -9.44 7.18
CA LYS A 162 -18.14 -9.76 7.27
C LYS A 162 -18.69 -9.94 5.84
N GLY A 163 -19.01 -11.19 5.48
CA GLY A 163 -19.40 -11.55 4.12
C GLY A 163 -18.58 -12.71 3.55
N LYS A 164 -19.03 -13.94 3.85
CA LYS A 164 -18.48 -15.25 3.45
C LYS A 164 -17.30 -15.72 4.29
N GLY A 165 -17.64 -16.35 5.42
CA GLY A 165 -16.86 -17.45 6.00
C GLY A 165 -16.83 -18.65 5.06
N GLY A 166 -16.27 -18.46 3.87
CA GLY A 166 -16.11 -19.48 2.85
C GLY A 166 -14.70 -20.05 2.90
N GLU A 167 -14.57 -21.35 2.70
CA GLU A 167 -13.31 -22.03 2.46
C GLU A 167 -12.43 -21.24 1.47
N ILE A 168 -11.16 -21.05 1.80
CA ILE A 168 -10.17 -20.63 0.81
C ILE A 168 -9.85 -21.84 -0.07
N THR A 169 -10.64 -22.03 -1.12
CA THR A 169 -10.34 -23.00 -2.19
C THR A 169 -9.18 -22.48 -3.04
N LEU A 170 -8.48 -23.37 -3.75
CA LEU A 170 -7.41 -22.99 -4.68
C LEU A 170 -7.90 -21.96 -5.73
N GLN A 171 -9.14 -22.11 -6.20
CA GLN A 171 -9.77 -21.18 -7.14
C GLN A 171 -10.00 -19.80 -6.51
N SER A 172 -10.42 -19.74 -5.24
CA SER A 172 -10.59 -18.48 -4.52
C SER A 172 -9.25 -17.79 -4.24
N PHE A 173 -8.20 -18.57 -3.96
CA PHE A 173 -6.84 -18.10 -3.79
C PHE A 173 -6.33 -17.47 -5.09
N ALA A 174 -6.40 -18.22 -6.22
CA ALA A 174 -5.97 -17.73 -7.52
C ALA A 174 -6.71 -16.45 -7.93
N LYS A 175 -8.04 -16.41 -7.72
CA LYS A 175 -8.84 -15.21 -8.01
C LYS A 175 -8.40 -14.00 -7.17
N LYS A 176 -8.12 -14.19 -5.88
CA LYS A 176 -7.64 -13.12 -5.00
C LYS A 176 -6.23 -12.66 -5.38
N SER A 177 -5.33 -13.60 -5.70
CA SER A 177 -3.98 -13.29 -6.14
C SER A 177 -3.96 -12.47 -7.44
N VAL A 178 -4.75 -12.87 -8.44
CA VAL A 178 -4.93 -12.08 -9.67
C VAL A 178 -5.48 -10.69 -9.36
N LYS A 179 -6.48 -10.58 -8.48
CA LYS A 179 -7.02 -9.27 -8.07
C LYS A 179 -5.93 -8.40 -7.44
N ASN A 180 -5.10 -8.95 -6.55
CA ASN A 180 -4.03 -8.23 -5.89
C ASN A 180 -2.99 -7.70 -6.90
N VAL A 181 -2.56 -8.54 -7.85
CA VAL A 181 -1.66 -8.10 -8.93
C VAL A 181 -2.28 -6.95 -9.73
N LEU A 182 -3.54 -7.11 -10.16
CA LEU A 182 -4.24 -6.09 -10.95
C LEU A 182 -4.35 -4.77 -10.20
N LEU A 183 -4.71 -4.80 -8.91
CA LEU A 183 -4.78 -3.59 -8.08
C LEU A 183 -3.43 -2.89 -7.98
N CYS A 184 -2.33 -3.63 -7.81
CA CYS A 184 -0.98 -3.05 -7.77
C CYS A 184 -0.58 -2.43 -9.11
N VAL A 185 -0.88 -3.10 -10.22
CA VAL A 185 -0.60 -2.57 -11.57
C VAL A 185 -1.40 -1.30 -11.84
N VAL A 186 -2.71 -1.31 -11.55
CA VAL A 186 -3.57 -0.14 -11.71
C VAL A 186 -3.11 0.99 -10.78
N GLY A 187 -2.72 0.68 -9.54
CA GLY A 187 -2.19 1.65 -8.58
C GLY A 187 -0.94 2.35 -9.08
N VAL A 188 0.08 1.60 -9.51
CA VAL A 188 1.33 2.14 -10.08
C VAL A 188 1.04 3.04 -11.29
N LEU A 189 0.17 2.61 -12.19
CA LEU A 189 -0.19 3.37 -13.39
C LEU A 189 -0.95 4.64 -13.03
N ALA A 190 -1.89 4.57 -12.10
CA ALA A 190 -2.66 5.70 -11.63
C ALA A 190 -1.75 6.75 -10.98
N GLU A 191 -0.80 6.36 -10.12
CA GLU A 191 0.21 7.27 -9.56
C GLU A 191 1.02 7.95 -10.66
N ALA A 192 1.49 7.20 -11.65
CA ALA A 192 2.26 7.73 -12.77
C ALA A 192 1.47 8.76 -13.60
N ILE A 193 0.18 8.49 -13.86
CA ILE A 193 -0.74 9.42 -14.53
C ILE A 193 -0.93 10.68 -13.68
N GLY A 194 -1.22 10.52 -12.38
CA GLY A 194 -1.39 11.62 -11.44
C GLY A 194 -0.17 12.52 -11.37
N ALA A 195 1.04 11.95 -11.29
CA ALA A 195 2.29 12.69 -11.31
C ALA A 195 2.52 13.45 -12.63
N SER A 196 2.16 12.85 -13.77
CA SER A 196 2.24 13.51 -15.08
C SER A 196 1.33 14.74 -15.12
N ILE A 197 0.03 14.56 -14.83
CA ILE A 197 -0.96 15.66 -14.78
C ILE A 197 -0.53 16.72 -13.78
N GLY A 198 -0.11 16.32 -12.58
CA GLY A 198 0.32 17.24 -11.53
C GLY A 198 1.54 18.05 -11.92
N THR A 199 2.47 17.47 -12.68
CA THR A 199 3.61 18.22 -13.23
C THR A 199 3.17 19.22 -14.30
N TYR A 200 2.21 18.86 -15.14
CA TYR A 200 1.69 19.78 -16.16
C TYR A 200 0.96 20.97 -15.54
N VAL A 201 0.18 20.75 -14.48
CA VAL A 201 -0.61 21.80 -13.81
C VAL A 201 0.24 22.61 -12.84
N TYR A 202 0.91 21.94 -11.89
CA TYR A 202 1.65 22.59 -10.82
C TYR A 202 2.86 21.74 -10.36
N PRO A 203 4.05 21.92 -10.97
CA PRO A 203 5.26 21.19 -10.64
C PRO A 203 5.61 21.21 -9.15
N GLY A 204 6.28 20.17 -8.67
CA GLY A 204 6.62 19.98 -7.27
C GLY A 204 5.44 19.46 -6.47
N TYR A 205 4.71 20.34 -5.79
CA TYR A 205 3.64 19.92 -4.88
C TYR A 205 2.41 19.36 -5.59
N GLY A 206 2.04 19.90 -6.75
CA GLY A 206 0.91 19.38 -7.53
C GLY A 206 1.21 17.99 -8.09
N THR A 207 2.44 17.76 -8.57
CA THR A 207 2.95 16.42 -8.89
C THR A 207 2.74 15.46 -7.73
N LEU A 208 3.23 15.82 -6.52
CA LEU A 208 3.16 14.95 -5.35
C LEU A 208 1.71 14.70 -4.90
N ALA A 209 0.86 15.72 -4.93
CA ALA A 209 -0.53 15.60 -4.52
C ALA A 209 -1.32 14.68 -5.45
N LEU A 210 -1.22 14.89 -6.77
CA LEU A 210 -1.95 14.07 -7.74
C LEU A 210 -1.38 12.66 -7.88
N ASP A 211 -0.06 12.47 -7.74
CA ASP A 211 0.58 11.15 -7.59
C ASP A 211 -0.11 10.34 -6.49
N ARG A 212 -0.21 10.89 -5.28
CA ARG A 212 -0.82 10.20 -4.14
C ARG A 212 -2.33 10.00 -4.28
N LEU A 213 -3.04 11.00 -4.81
CA LEU A 213 -4.49 10.96 -4.95
C LEU A 213 -4.91 9.85 -5.91
N PHE A 214 -4.32 9.81 -7.11
CA PHE A 214 -4.65 8.81 -8.12
C PHE A 214 -4.27 7.40 -7.66
N GLY A 215 -3.10 7.24 -7.04
CA GLY A 215 -2.68 5.96 -6.46
C GLY A 215 -3.65 5.43 -5.41
N THR A 216 -4.11 6.31 -4.51
CA THR A 216 -5.06 5.94 -3.46
C THR A 216 -6.43 5.56 -4.04
N CYS A 217 -6.90 6.28 -5.05
CA CYS A 217 -8.18 5.98 -5.72
C CYS A 217 -8.21 4.57 -6.33
N ALA A 218 -7.09 4.07 -6.87
CA ALA A 218 -7.02 2.72 -7.42
C ALA A 218 -7.32 1.62 -6.38
N TYR A 219 -7.02 1.87 -5.10
CA TYR A 219 -7.26 0.94 -3.99
C TYR A 219 -8.65 1.06 -3.37
N LEU A 220 -9.48 1.98 -3.86
CA LEU A 220 -10.90 2.09 -3.52
C LEU A 220 -11.80 1.28 -4.48
N LEU A 221 -11.24 0.70 -5.55
CA LEU A 221 -11.92 -0.15 -6.55
C LEU A 221 -11.91 -1.65 -6.15
#